data_AF-A0A8S3F002-F1
#
_entry.id   AF-A0A8S3F002-F1
#
_cell.length_a   1.000
_cell.length_b   1.000
_cell.length_c   1.000
_cell.angle_alpha   90.00
_cell.angle_beta   90.00
_cell.angle_gamma   90.00
#
_symmetry.space_group_name_H-M   'P 1'
#
loop_
_entity.id
_entity.type
_entity.pdbx_description
1 polymer ?
#
loop_
_entity_poly.entity_id
_entity_poly.type
_entity_poly.pdbx_seq_one_letter_code
_entity_poly.pdbx_strand_id
1 'polypeptide(L)' 'MKSKNIQDIVLSKYRNGDTPTKIFRDLSGGVGLATIKRWCQMIRRYGSIKLSSPPGRLRIARTSENIRK' A
#
# COMPACT_ATOMS: atom_id res chain seq x y z
N MET A 1 7.94 -5.05 -14.48
CA MET A 1 6.53 -4.65 -14.39
C MET A 1 6.44 -3.21 -13.90
N LYS A 2 5.74 -2.31 -14.62
CA LYS A 2 5.48 -0.93 -14.13
C LYS A 2 4.49 -0.99 -12.95
N SER A 3 4.76 -0.27 -11.86
CA SER A 3 3.99 -0.30 -10.61
C SER A 3 2.49 0.03 -10.77
N LYS A 4 2.13 0.78 -11.82
CA LYS A 4 0.74 1.10 -12.18
C LYS A 4 -0.07 -0.15 -12.54
N ASN A 5 0.56 -1.13 -13.18
CA ASN A 5 -0.09 -2.39 -13.58
C ASN A 5 -0.46 -3.25 -12.37
N ILE A 6 0.37 -3.25 -11.32
CA ILE A 6 0.14 -4.11 -10.14
C ILE A 6 -1.03 -3.59 -9.30
N GLN A 7 -1.18 -2.28 -9.19
CA GLN A 7 -2.29 -1.68 -8.46
C GLN A 7 -3.64 -1.97 -9.14
N ASP A 8 -3.70 -1.85 -10.46
CA ASP A 8 -4.88 -2.22 -11.24
C ASP A 8 -5.25 -3.70 -11.06
N ILE A 9 -4.26 -4.60 -11.07
CA ILE A 9 -4.49 -6.03 -10.81
C ILE A 9 -5.07 -6.25 -9.41
N VAL A 10 -4.51 -5.60 -8.37
CA VAL A 10 -5.03 -5.71 -6.99
C VAL A 10 -6.46 -5.17 -6.89
N LEU A 11 -6.75 -4.04 -7.53
CA LEU A 11 -8.08 -3.43 -7.54
C LEU A 11 -9.10 -4.35 -8.20
N SER A 12 -8.77 -4.91 -9.37
CA SER A 12 -9.63 -5.84 -10.10
C SER A 12 -9.93 -7.09 -9.27
N LYS A 13 -8.90 -7.74 -8.71
CA LYS A 13 -9.08 -8.94 -7.87
C LYS A 13 -9.88 -8.65 -6.60
N TYR A 14 -9.64 -7.51 -5.95
CA TYR A 14 -10.41 -7.12 -4.78
C TYR A 14 -11.90 -6.92 -5.11
N ARG A 15 -12.21 -6.31 -6.27
CA ARG A 15 -13.61 -6.15 -6.74
C ARG A 15 -14.27 -7.49 -7.08
N ASN A 16 -13.48 -8.47 -7.54
CA ASN A 16 -13.95 -9.85 -7.75
C ASN A 16 -14.18 -10.62 -6.44
N GLY A 17 -13.92 -10.02 -5.27
CA GLY A 17 -14.11 -10.64 -3.97
C GLY A 17 -12.94 -11.50 -3.50
N ASP A 18 -11.78 -11.42 -4.16
CA ASP A 18 -10.60 -12.17 -3.72
C ASP A 18 -10.06 -11.66 -2.39
N THR A 19 -9.61 -12.59 -1.54
CA THR A 19 -8.97 -12.25 -0.27
C THR A 19 -7.55 -11.70 -0.49
N PRO A 20 -7.03 -10.83 0.40
CA PRO A 20 -5.69 -10.28 0.28
C PRO A 20 -4.59 -11.35 0.16
N THR A 21 -4.78 -12.50 0.80
CA THR A 21 -3.83 -13.63 0.75
C THR A 21 -3.82 -14.31 -0.62
N LYS A 22 -4.98 -14.42 -1.28
CA LYS A 22 -5.09 -14.95 -2.64
C LYS A 22 -4.41 -14.00 -3.64
N ILE A 23 -4.69 -12.71 -3.52
CA ILE A 23 -4.04 -11.66 -4.33
C ILE A 23 -2.51 -11.69 -4.16
N PHE A 24 -2.01 -11.89 -2.94
CA PHE A 24 -0.58 -12.01 -2.66
C PHE A 24 0.06 -13.21 -3.38
N ARG A 25 -0.60 -14.37 -3.38
CA ARG A 25 -0.14 -15.56 -4.10
C ARG A 25 -0.14 -15.35 -5.60
N ASP A 26 -1.20 -14.75 -6.15
CA ASP A 26 -1.30 -14.40 -7.58
C ASP A 26 -0.17 -13.47 -8.05
N LEU A 27 0.22 -12.52 -7.20
CA LEU A 27 1.34 -11.62 -7.48
C LEU A 27 2.72 -12.27 -7.27
N SER A 28 2.78 -13.55 -6.90
CA SER A 28 4.01 -14.31 -6.66
C SER A 28 5.01 -13.59 -5.75
N GLY A 29 4.50 -12.85 -4.75
CA GLY A 29 5.33 -12.07 -3.83
C GLY A 29 5.93 -10.78 -4.41
N GLY A 30 5.57 -10.38 -5.63
CA GLY A 30 6.01 -9.11 -6.23
C GLY A 30 5.61 -7.87 -5.41
N VAL A 31 4.66 -8.01 -4.48
CA VAL A 31 4.29 -7.01 -3.48
C VAL A 31 4.07 -7.71 -2.14
N GLY A 32 4.58 -7.13 -1.05
CA GLY A 32 4.39 -7.67 0.28
C GLY A 32 2.91 -7.73 0.71
N LEU A 33 2.54 -8.78 1.46
CA LEU A 33 1.17 -8.99 1.95
C LEU A 33 0.65 -7.79 2.76
N ALA A 34 1.51 -7.12 3.53
CA ALA A 34 1.15 -5.92 4.30
C ALA A 34 0.71 -4.75 3.39
N THR A 35 1.37 -4.60 2.25
CA THR A 35 1.05 -3.58 1.25
C THR A 35 -0.30 -3.88 0.59
N ILE A 36 -0.55 -5.13 0.22
CA ILE A 36 -1.83 -5.56 -0.35
C ILE A 36 -2.97 -5.30 0.64
N LYS A 37 -2.80 -5.67 1.92
CA LYS A 37 -3.79 -5.39 2.98
C LYS A 37 -4.08 -3.88 3.10
N ARG A 38 -3.06 -3.03 3.08
CA ARG A 38 -3.24 -1.56 3.08
C ARG A 38 -4.02 -1.08 1.86
N TRP A 39 -3.71 -1.60 0.67
CA TRP A 39 -4.43 -1.23 -0.55
C TRP A 39 -5.88 -1.68 -0.52
N CYS A 40 -6.19 -2.89 -0.06
CA CYS A 40 -7.56 -3.34 0.14
C CYS A 40 -8.34 -2.41 1.10
N GLN A 41 -7.71 -1.97 2.20
CA GLN A 41 -8.32 -0.99 3.10
C GLN A 41 -8.56 0.37 2.43
N MET A 42 -7.61 0.85 1.60
CA MET A 42 -7.78 2.08 0.82
C MET A 42 -8.93 1.95 -0.18
N ILE A 43 -9.04 0.82 -0.88
CA ILE A 43 -10.15 0.58 -1.81
C ILE A 43 -11.49 0.61 -1.07
N ARG A 44 -11.56 0.00 0.12
CA ARG A 44 -12.77 0.02 0.95
C ARG A 44 -13.16 1.43 1.40
N ARG A 45 -12.19 2.31 1.66
CA ARG A 45 -12.44 3.70 2.12
C ARG A 45 -12.68 4.70 1.00
N TYR A 46 -11.95 4.58 -0.10
CA TYR A 46 -11.85 5.63 -1.14
C TYR A 46 -12.20 5.12 -2.55
N GLY A 47 -12.57 3.84 -2.69
CA GLY A 47 -12.89 3.22 -3.99
C GLY A 47 -11.70 3.02 -4.93
N SER A 48 -10.49 3.44 -4.53
CA SER A 48 -9.29 3.43 -5.36
C SER A 48 -8.01 3.30 -4.51
N ILE A 49 -6.93 2.84 -5.13
CA ILE A 49 -5.58 2.85 -4.53
C ILE A 49 -4.94 4.20 -4.84
N LYS A 50 -5.28 5.23 -4.06
CA LYS A 50 -4.58 6.52 -4.12
C LYS A 50 -3.36 6.46 -3.20
N LEU A 51 -2.19 6.19 -3.78
CA LEU A 51 -0.89 6.35 -3.11
C LEU A 51 -0.48 7.82 -2.93
N SER A 52 -1.38 8.78 -3.15
CA SER A 52 -1.14 10.21 -2.97
C SER A 52 -1.04 10.63 -1.49
N SER A 53 -0.47 9.76 -0.64
CA SER A 53 0.10 10.21 0.62
C SER A 53 1.60 10.35 0.39
N PRO A 54 2.18 11.57 0.46
CA PRO A 54 3.61 11.68 0.67
C PRO A 54 3.99 10.79 1.85
N PRO A 55 5.22 10.24 1.92
CA PRO A 55 5.63 9.36 3.01
C PRO A 55 5.23 10.02 4.34
N GLY A 56 4.18 9.46 4.94
CA GLY A 56 3.57 10.01 6.14
C GLY A 56 4.64 10.02 7.22
N ARG A 57 4.99 11.23 7.66
CA ARG A 57 6.19 11.62 8.41
C ARG A 57 7.50 11.57 7.62
N LEU A 58 8.07 12.75 7.39
CA LEU A 58 9.48 12.97 7.69
C LEU A 58 9.72 12.32 9.07
N ARG A 59 10.40 11.17 9.10
CA ARG A 59 11.13 10.79 10.31
C ARG A 59 12.12 11.92 10.49
N ILE A 60 11.76 12.93 11.28
CA ILE A 60 12.74 13.78 11.92
C ILE A 60 13.55 12.78 12.72
N ALA A 61 14.67 12.35 12.15
CA ALA A 61 15.68 11.64 12.91
C ALA A 61 15.90 12.50 14.14
N ARG A 62 15.85 11.90 15.34
CA ARG A 62 16.19 12.61 16.57
C ARG A 62 17.67 13.00 16.47
N THR A 63 17.97 14.12 15.82
CA THR A 63 19.26 14.79 15.92
C THR A 63 19.25 15.55 17.24
N SER A 64 20.38 15.49 17.94
CA SER A 64 20.62 16.07 19.26
C SER A 64 20.31 17.57 19.35
N GLU A 65 20.18 18.28 18.22
CA GLU A 65 19.78 19.68 18.17
C GLU A 65 18.33 19.95 18.64
N ASN A 66 17.37 19.05 18.42
CA ASN A 66 15.96 19.32 18.74
C ASN A 66 15.59 19.10 20.23
N ILE A 67 16.55 18.72 21.08
CA ILE A 67 16.32 18.47 22.52
C ILE A 67 16.63 19.72 23.37
N ARG A 68 17.30 20.73 22.82
CA ARG A 68 17.62 21.98 23.55
C ARG A 68 16.75 23.14 23.06
N LYS A 69 15.55 23.27 23.62
CA LYS A 69 14.92 24.58 23.78
C LYS A 69 14.26 24.67 25.14
#